data_AF-A0A0M8QP83-F1
#
_entry.id   AF-A0A0M8QP83-F1
#
_cell.length_a   1.000
_cell.length_b   1.000
_cell.length_c   1.000
_cell.angle_alpha   90.00
_cell.angle_beta   90.00
_cell.angle_gamma   90.00
#
_symmetry.space_group_name_H-M   'P 1'
#
loop_
_entity.id
_entity.type
_entity.pdbx_description
1 polymer ?
#
loop_
_entity_poly.entity_id
_entity_poly.type
_entity_poly.pdbx_seq_one_letter_code
_entity_poly.pdbx_strand_id
1 'polypeptide(L)'
;MTTSLTAAAEAAQLSPVFDADKLAAELAAVTAHTWNPQRIHTYGGQVGQAASIDWRVLPLRSLGGDPERTDPGGPGPQPFAATRWLDQLPYLAQILHSLPAPLNAVRLMALGPGAVSNPHSDPKYRLDRGIVRLHIPVITDPGAVLVLGGVEHCWQPGTLWYGDFSREHLVRNTSTAVTRVHVVIDALLTADLADWFPDSWQQLLTRGEVLFNRTGPGPDPAWPAGLPYEALLPSGFADFDAAAPLDGSLIPARIARDADGVLTLTIAGPTFALVPAGDAGEFRFSGWSEQRTLQPDNDGAGLTLRVRRGRALADRHMTAAPRTP
;
A
#
# COMPACT_ATOMS: atom_id res chain seq x y z
N MET A 1 -26.16 -7.72 -14.62
CA MET A 1 -25.59 -8.49 -13.50
C MET A 1 -24.39 -7.73 -12.99
N THR A 2 -24.45 -7.26 -11.75
CA THR A 2 -23.34 -6.59 -11.06
C THR A 2 -22.23 -7.61 -10.84
N THR A 3 -21.05 -7.39 -11.45
CA THR A 3 -19.89 -8.25 -11.24
C THR A 3 -19.36 -8.00 -9.83
N SER A 4 -19.51 -8.96 -8.93
CA SER A 4 -19.05 -8.84 -7.54
C SER A 4 -17.56 -9.15 -7.43
N LEU A 5 -16.82 -8.39 -6.61
CA LEU A 5 -15.44 -8.71 -6.24
C LEU A 5 -15.32 -10.06 -5.52
N THR A 6 -16.38 -10.54 -4.87
CA THR A 6 -16.38 -11.85 -4.22
C THR A 6 -16.35 -13.01 -5.21
N ALA A 7 -16.83 -12.80 -6.45
CA ALA A 7 -16.86 -13.81 -7.49
C ALA A 7 -15.67 -13.70 -8.47
N ALA A 8 -14.82 -12.68 -8.31
CA ALA A 8 -13.63 -12.49 -9.13
C ALA A 8 -12.60 -13.61 -8.87
N ALA A 9 -11.76 -13.89 -9.86
CA ALA A 9 -10.56 -14.68 -9.64
C ALA A 9 -9.65 -14.01 -8.59
N GLU A 10 -8.85 -14.80 -7.90
CA GLU A 10 -7.97 -14.35 -6.83
C GLU A 10 -6.71 -13.64 -7.34
N ALA A 11 -6.31 -13.88 -8.59
CA ALA A 11 -5.12 -13.30 -9.18
C ALA A 11 -5.31 -13.01 -10.68
N ALA A 12 -4.51 -12.08 -11.20
CA ALA A 12 -4.46 -11.74 -12.62
C ALA A 12 -3.01 -11.53 -13.06
N GLN A 13 -2.62 -12.15 -14.18
CA GLN A 13 -1.41 -11.74 -14.87
C GLN A 13 -1.70 -10.44 -15.62
N LEU A 14 -0.88 -9.42 -15.38
CA LEU A 14 -0.96 -8.13 -16.06
C LEU A 14 -0.15 -8.18 -17.38
N SER A 15 -0.46 -7.26 -18.28
CA SER A 15 0.08 -7.26 -19.65
C SER A 15 1.61 -7.07 -19.75
N PRO A 16 2.30 -6.27 -18.92
CA PRO A 16 3.75 -6.12 -19.03
C PRO A 16 4.50 -7.41 -18.68
N VAL A 17 5.54 -7.70 -19.46
CA VAL A 17 6.53 -8.74 -19.19
C VAL A 17 7.91 -8.08 -19.22
N PHE A 18 8.71 -8.39 -18.20
CA PHE A 18 10.03 -7.83 -18.00
C PHE A 18 11.12 -8.88 -18.29
N ASP A 19 12.32 -8.40 -18.57
CA ASP A 19 13.50 -9.23 -18.85
C ASP A 19 13.95 -9.93 -17.56
N ALA A 20 13.67 -11.23 -17.48
CA ALA A 20 13.98 -12.04 -16.30
C ALA A 20 15.48 -12.17 -16.05
N ASP A 21 16.30 -12.23 -17.10
CA ASP A 21 17.76 -12.37 -16.97
C ASP A 21 18.37 -11.09 -16.41
N LYS A 22 17.89 -9.92 -16.83
CA LYS A 22 18.30 -8.63 -16.22
C LYS A 22 17.90 -8.53 -14.75
N LEU A 23 16.68 -8.92 -14.40
CA LEU A 23 16.23 -8.94 -13.00
C LEU A 23 17.11 -9.87 -12.14
N ALA A 24 17.44 -11.06 -12.65
CA ALA A 24 18.30 -12.01 -11.96
C ALA A 24 19.75 -11.50 -11.83
N ALA A 25 20.28 -10.83 -12.86
CA ALA A 25 21.61 -10.22 -12.84
C ALA A 25 21.70 -9.10 -11.80
N GLU A 26 20.70 -8.23 -11.71
CA GLU A 26 20.67 -7.15 -10.70
C GLU A 26 20.50 -7.68 -9.28
N LEU A 27 19.71 -8.75 -9.10
CA LEU A 27 19.55 -9.39 -7.81
C LEU A 27 20.93 -9.79 -7.22
N ALA A 28 21.88 -10.21 -8.04
CA ALA A 28 23.23 -10.57 -7.61
C ALA A 28 23.99 -9.40 -6.94
N ALA A 29 23.68 -8.14 -7.28
CA ALA A 29 24.31 -6.97 -6.69
C ALA A 29 23.94 -6.78 -5.22
N VAL A 30 22.75 -7.22 -4.82
CA VAL A 30 22.19 -6.99 -3.49
C VAL A 30 22.12 -8.25 -2.62
N THR A 31 22.40 -9.44 -3.17
CA THR A 31 22.43 -10.71 -2.42
C THR A 31 23.77 -10.98 -1.72
N ALA A 32 24.82 -10.21 -2.01
CA ALA A 32 26.06 -10.25 -1.23
C ALA A 32 25.87 -9.75 0.22
N HIS A 33 24.81 -8.97 0.46
CA HIS A 33 24.40 -8.52 1.78
C HIS A 33 23.35 -9.45 2.39
N THR A 34 23.46 -9.76 3.68
CA THR A 34 22.46 -10.53 4.41
C THR A 34 21.21 -9.69 4.66
N TRP A 35 20.10 -10.04 4.03
CA TRP A 35 18.83 -9.34 4.20
C TRP A 35 18.22 -9.60 5.58
N ASN A 36 17.49 -8.60 6.08
CA ASN A 36 16.82 -8.70 7.37
C ASN A 36 15.65 -9.69 7.32
N PRO A 37 15.38 -10.40 8.43
CA PRO A 37 14.18 -11.23 8.52
C PRO A 37 12.91 -10.37 8.45
N GLN A 38 11.85 -10.95 7.91
CA GLN A 38 10.54 -10.31 7.84
C GLN A 38 10.05 -9.96 9.25
N ARG A 39 9.59 -8.72 9.44
CA ARG A 39 8.97 -8.22 10.67
C ARG A 39 7.65 -7.54 10.33
N ILE A 40 6.74 -7.51 11.30
CA ILE A 40 5.47 -6.78 11.21
C ILE A 40 5.60 -5.52 12.06
N HIS A 41 5.16 -4.37 11.54
CA HIS A 41 5.06 -3.14 12.32
C HIS A 41 3.60 -2.73 12.45
N THR A 42 3.18 -2.28 13.64
CA THR A 42 1.82 -1.76 13.85
C THR A 42 1.67 -0.33 13.33
N TYR A 43 0.42 0.09 13.03
CA TYR A 43 0.09 1.50 12.81
C TYR A 43 0.36 2.27 14.11
N GLY A 44 1.47 3.02 14.17
CA GLY A 44 2.01 3.59 15.42
C GLY A 44 3.46 3.21 15.71
N GLY A 45 4.06 2.32 14.91
CA GLY A 45 5.51 2.11 14.85
C GLY A 45 6.07 1.05 15.80
N GLN A 46 5.23 0.25 16.46
CA GLN A 46 5.74 -0.85 17.28
C GLN A 46 6.25 -1.97 16.37
N VAL A 47 7.45 -2.48 16.68
CA VAL A 47 8.12 -3.53 15.92
C VAL A 47 7.76 -4.88 16.52
N GLY A 48 7.13 -5.74 15.73
CA GLY A 48 6.84 -7.12 16.08
C GLY A 48 8.08 -8.03 16.03
N GLN A 49 7.90 -9.28 16.44
CA GLN A 49 8.98 -10.27 16.37
C GLN A 49 9.36 -10.58 14.92
N ALA A 50 10.63 -10.95 14.73
CA ALA A 50 11.11 -11.47 13.46
C ALA A 50 10.46 -12.82 13.15
N ALA A 51 10.20 -13.07 11.87
CA ALA A 51 9.74 -14.37 11.39
C ALA A 51 10.75 -15.46 11.80
N SER A 52 10.23 -16.59 12.30
CA SER A 52 11.03 -17.75 12.71
C SER A 52 11.45 -18.65 11.53
N ILE A 53 10.90 -18.40 10.35
CA ILE A 53 11.22 -19.10 9.11
C ILE A 53 12.27 -18.30 8.31
N ASP A 54 12.90 -18.92 7.32
CA ASP A 54 13.82 -18.21 6.42
C ASP A 54 13.07 -17.35 5.39
N TRP A 55 12.49 -16.27 5.90
CA TRP A 55 11.80 -15.25 5.13
C TRP A 55 12.51 -13.93 5.32
N ARG A 56 13.23 -13.49 4.28
CA ARG A 56 14.06 -12.29 4.30
C ARG A 56 13.54 -11.23 3.35
N VAL A 57 13.78 -9.96 3.68
CA VAL A 57 13.29 -8.82 2.90
C VAL A 57 14.37 -7.76 2.76
N LEU A 58 14.50 -7.24 1.54
CA LEU A 58 15.25 -6.03 1.22
C LEU A 58 14.25 -4.94 0.79
N PRO A 59 14.05 -3.88 1.60
CA PRO A 59 13.17 -2.80 1.20
C PRO A 59 13.87 -1.91 0.18
N LEU A 60 13.22 -1.71 -0.96
CA LEU A 60 13.63 -0.79 -2.03
C LEU A 60 12.89 0.54 -1.95
N ARG A 61 11.69 0.52 -1.37
CA ARG A 61 10.89 1.69 -1.03
C ARG A 61 10.15 1.43 0.28
N SER A 62 10.24 2.34 1.24
CA SER A 62 9.67 2.19 2.58
C SER A 62 9.31 3.56 3.18
N LEU A 63 8.61 3.58 4.32
CA LEU A 63 8.33 4.81 5.06
C LEU A 63 9.63 5.52 5.43
N GLY A 64 9.78 6.78 5.04
CA GLY A 64 10.99 7.57 5.24
C GLY A 64 12.21 7.12 4.43
N GLY A 65 12.09 6.10 3.58
CA GLY A 65 13.23 5.51 2.88
C GLY A 65 14.13 4.68 3.80
N ASP A 66 13.61 4.21 4.94
CA ASP A 66 14.31 3.34 5.88
C ASP A 66 14.76 2.02 5.20
N PRO A 67 16.08 1.79 5.05
CA PRO A 67 16.63 0.60 4.39
C PRO A 67 16.53 -0.68 5.23
N GLU A 68 16.10 -0.59 6.49
CA GLU A 68 16.00 -1.73 7.41
C GLU A 68 14.53 -2.17 7.62
N ARG A 69 13.56 -1.38 7.16
CA ARG A 69 12.14 -1.60 7.38
C ARG A 69 11.55 -2.67 6.46
N THR A 70 11.33 -3.87 6.98
CA THR A 70 10.91 -5.05 6.19
C THR A 70 9.39 -5.20 5.99
N ASP A 71 8.57 -4.50 6.77
CA ASP A 71 7.11 -4.54 6.65
C ASP A 71 6.59 -3.70 5.46
N PRO A 72 5.36 -3.95 4.97
CA PRO A 72 4.75 -3.12 3.93
C PRO A 72 4.41 -1.70 4.37
N GLY A 73 4.53 -1.36 5.65
CA GLY A 73 4.11 -0.08 6.20
C GLY A 73 2.61 0.18 6.04
N GLY A 74 2.30 1.46 5.94
CA GLY A 74 0.94 1.99 5.81
C GLY A 74 0.96 3.47 6.15
N PRO A 75 -0.12 4.01 6.69
CA PRO A 75 -0.16 5.37 7.18
C PRO A 75 0.84 5.56 8.31
N GLY A 76 1.67 6.59 8.19
CA GLY A 76 2.70 6.92 9.16
C GLY A 76 3.13 8.39 9.05
N PRO A 77 4.04 8.85 9.93
CA PRO A 77 4.39 10.27 10.03
C PRO A 77 5.22 10.78 8.84
N GLN A 78 5.74 9.88 7.99
CA GLN A 78 6.60 10.21 6.87
C GLN A 78 6.04 9.61 5.57
N PRO A 79 6.34 10.21 4.41
CA PRO A 79 6.01 9.62 3.12
C PRO A 79 6.88 8.39 2.80
N PHE A 80 6.44 7.59 1.83
CA PHE A 80 7.26 6.52 1.27
C PHE A 80 8.34 7.08 0.35
N ALA A 81 9.59 6.69 0.55
CA ALA A 81 10.73 7.09 -0.25
C ALA A 81 11.57 5.88 -0.66
N ALA A 82 12.37 6.03 -1.72
CA ALA A 82 13.32 5.02 -2.15
C ALA A 82 14.37 4.81 -1.05
N THR A 83 14.81 3.57 -0.86
CA THR A 83 15.94 3.26 0.00
C THR A 83 17.22 3.27 -0.84
N ARG A 84 18.38 3.34 -0.17
CA ARG A 84 19.71 3.21 -0.80
C ARG A 84 19.91 1.92 -1.63
N TRP A 85 19.07 0.90 -1.43
CA TRP A 85 19.18 -0.37 -2.14
C TRP A 85 18.67 -0.27 -3.58
N LEU A 86 17.73 0.63 -3.86
CA LEU A 86 17.20 0.80 -5.22
C LEU A 86 18.27 1.36 -6.18
N ASP A 87 19.24 2.13 -5.69
CA ASP A 87 20.34 2.69 -6.48
C ASP A 87 21.24 1.60 -7.10
N GLN A 88 21.20 0.38 -6.58
CA GLN A 88 21.95 -0.77 -7.12
C GLN A 88 21.18 -1.58 -8.15
N LEU A 89 19.91 -1.23 -8.42
CA LEU A 89 18.98 -2.00 -9.25
C LEU A 89 18.38 -1.10 -10.35
N PRO A 90 19.18 -0.55 -11.29
CA PRO A 90 18.73 0.43 -12.27
C PRO A 90 17.61 -0.06 -13.20
N TYR A 91 17.61 -1.33 -13.62
CA TYR A 91 16.55 -1.93 -14.41
C TYR A 91 15.27 -2.05 -13.59
N LEU A 92 15.36 -2.48 -12.32
CA LEU A 92 14.20 -2.48 -11.45
C LEU A 92 13.68 -1.06 -11.21
N ALA A 93 14.54 -0.07 -11.01
CA ALA A 93 14.14 1.33 -10.89
C ALA A 93 13.40 1.83 -12.14
N GLN A 94 13.86 1.44 -13.35
CA GLN A 94 13.17 1.73 -14.60
C GLN A 94 11.77 1.09 -14.66
N ILE A 95 11.65 -0.17 -14.23
CA ILE A 95 10.36 -0.86 -14.13
C ILE A 95 9.43 -0.09 -13.20
N LEU A 96 9.88 0.23 -11.98
CA LEU A 96 9.08 0.97 -11.00
C LEU A 96 8.63 2.34 -11.53
N HIS A 97 9.47 3.03 -12.30
CA HIS A 97 9.12 4.30 -12.93
C HIS A 97 8.05 4.17 -14.02
N SER A 98 7.97 3.02 -14.70
CA SER A 98 6.97 2.75 -15.74
C SER A 98 5.57 2.44 -15.21
N LEU A 99 5.44 2.12 -13.91
CA LEU A 99 4.14 1.84 -13.31
C LEU A 99 3.30 3.12 -13.26
N PRO A 100 2.10 3.17 -13.86
CA PRO A 100 1.27 4.37 -13.90
C PRO A 100 0.47 4.54 -12.59
N ALA A 101 1.16 4.42 -11.46
CA ALA A 101 0.56 4.40 -10.13
C ALA A 101 1.51 4.97 -9.07
N PRO A 102 0.99 5.73 -8.09
CA PRO A 102 1.74 6.05 -6.88
C PRO A 102 2.15 4.78 -6.12
N LEU A 103 3.45 4.64 -5.86
CA LEU A 103 4.03 3.50 -5.17
C LEU A 103 4.12 3.74 -3.65
N ASN A 104 3.71 2.75 -2.87
CA ASN A 104 3.96 2.68 -1.43
C ASN A 104 5.23 1.85 -1.19
N ALA A 105 5.13 0.68 -0.57
CA ALA A 105 6.27 -0.19 -0.31
C ALA A 105 6.70 -0.95 -1.57
N VAL A 106 8.01 -1.06 -1.77
CA VAL A 106 8.61 -1.96 -2.78
C VAL A 106 9.68 -2.78 -2.09
N ARG A 107 9.61 -4.09 -2.23
CA ARG A 107 10.43 -5.03 -1.46
C ARG A 107 10.87 -6.20 -2.33
N LEU A 108 12.13 -6.60 -2.23
CA LEU A 108 12.53 -7.95 -2.61
C LEU A 108 12.24 -8.88 -1.44
N MET A 109 11.50 -9.96 -1.68
CA MET A 109 11.10 -10.92 -0.65
C MET A 109 11.62 -12.31 -0.99
N ALA A 110 12.60 -12.76 -0.22
CA ALA A 110 13.24 -14.05 -0.33
C ALA A 110 12.61 -15.07 0.64
N LEU A 111 12.28 -16.25 0.13
CA LEU A 111 11.76 -17.38 0.89
C LEU A 111 12.69 -18.58 0.68
N GLY A 112 13.43 -18.95 1.71
CA GLY A 112 14.44 -20.01 1.67
C GLY A 112 13.86 -21.43 1.52
N PRO A 113 14.70 -22.42 1.18
CA PRO A 113 14.34 -23.84 1.16
C PRO A 113 13.66 -24.30 2.46
N GLY A 114 12.52 -25.00 2.33
CA GLY A 114 11.74 -25.52 3.46
C GLY A 114 10.91 -24.48 4.22
N ALA A 115 10.99 -23.19 3.90
CA ALA A 115 10.24 -22.15 4.61
C ALA A 115 8.74 -22.17 4.24
N VAL A 116 7.88 -22.05 5.25
CA VAL A 116 6.42 -22.02 5.10
C VAL A 116 5.85 -20.92 6.00
N SER A 117 5.10 -19.98 5.43
CA SER A 117 4.39 -18.98 6.23
C SER A 117 3.11 -19.55 6.83
N ASN A 118 2.66 -18.98 7.95
CA ASN A 118 1.32 -19.23 8.43
C ASN A 118 0.26 -18.69 7.43
N PRO A 119 -0.91 -19.33 7.33
CA PRO A 119 -2.07 -18.74 6.67
C PRO A 119 -2.43 -17.40 7.31
N HIS A 120 -2.67 -16.37 6.49
CA HIS A 120 -3.09 -15.05 6.93
C HIS A 120 -3.85 -14.32 5.82
N SER A 121 -4.44 -13.17 6.13
CA SER A 121 -5.06 -12.27 5.16
C SER A 121 -4.55 -10.86 5.41
N ASP A 122 -4.42 -10.08 4.33
CA ASP A 122 -4.05 -8.67 4.39
C ASP A 122 -5.22 -7.81 3.87
N PRO A 123 -6.19 -7.43 4.73
CA PRO A 123 -7.46 -6.84 4.28
C PRO A 123 -7.34 -5.56 3.45
N LYS A 124 -6.21 -4.84 3.55
CA LYS A 124 -5.98 -3.59 2.82
C LYS A 124 -5.75 -3.78 1.33
N TYR A 125 -5.24 -4.94 0.88
CA TYR A 125 -4.94 -5.19 -0.54
C TYR A 125 -6.17 -5.76 -1.25
N ARG A 126 -7.10 -4.86 -1.54
CA ARG A 126 -8.36 -5.18 -2.19
C ARG A 126 -8.75 -4.05 -3.13
N LEU A 127 -9.33 -4.40 -4.29
CA LEU A 127 -9.71 -3.42 -5.30
C LEU A 127 -10.78 -2.40 -4.81
N ASP A 128 -11.67 -2.78 -3.89
CA ASP A 128 -12.66 -1.85 -3.29
C ASP A 128 -12.01 -0.85 -2.31
N ARG A 129 -10.79 -1.12 -1.86
CA ARG A 129 -9.97 -0.19 -1.08
C ARG A 129 -8.99 0.58 -1.94
N GLY A 130 -8.87 0.26 -3.23
CA GLY A 130 -7.99 0.95 -4.18
C GLY A 130 -6.51 0.81 -3.87
N ILE A 131 -6.10 -0.27 -3.21
CA ILE A 131 -4.70 -0.62 -3.01
C ILE A 131 -4.49 -1.98 -3.64
N VAL A 132 -3.44 -2.11 -4.45
CA VAL A 132 -3.01 -3.36 -5.06
C VAL A 132 -1.68 -3.80 -4.49
N ARG A 133 -1.49 -5.12 -4.43
CA ARG A 133 -0.18 -5.74 -4.26
C ARG A 133 0.15 -6.50 -5.54
N LEU A 134 1.26 -6.10 -6.14
CA LEU A 134 1.77 -6.66 -7.37
C LEU A 134 3.03 -7.47 -7.09
N HIS A 135 3.28 -8.47 -7.92
CA HIS A 135 4.47 -9.30 -7.85
C HIS A 135 5.15 -9.41 -9.20
N ILE A 136 6.48 -9.34 -9.18
CA ILE A 136 7.34 -9.74 -10.29
C ILE A 136 8.24 -10.87 -9.77
N PRO A 137 8.02 -12.14 -10.18
CA PRO A 137 8.93 -13.22 -9.85
C PRO A 137 10.30 -12.95 -10.48
N VAL A 138 11.37 -13.15 -9.72
CA VAL A 138 12.76 -13.03 -10.19
C VAL A 138 13.41 -14.40 -10.23
N ILE A 139 13.43 -15.09 -9.09
CA ILE A 139 13.86 -16.49 -8.95
C ILE A 139 12.68 -17.28 -8.43
N THR A 140 12.33 -18.37 -9.11
CA THR A 140 11.23 -19.26 -8.71
C THR A 140 11.64 -20.73 -8.87
N ASP A 141 10.86 -21.61 -8.26
CA ASP A 141 11.01 -23.07 -8.29
C ASP A 141 9.60 -23.68 -8.28
N PRO A 142 9.32 -24.79 -8.98
CA PRO A 142 8.01 -25.44 -8.94
C PRO A 142 7.51 -25.80 -7.53
N GLY A 143 8.43 -26.01 -6.58
CA GLY A 143 8.13 -26.21 -5.15
C GLY A 143 7.87 -24.93 -4.36
N ALA A 144 8.11 -23.75 -4.93
CA ALA A 144 7.88 -22.45 -4.31
C ALA A 144 6.54 -21.86 -4.75
N VAL A 145 5.48 -22.13 -3.99
CA VAL A 145 4.11 -21.76 -4.35
C VAL A 145 3.50 -20.74 -3.39
N LEU A 146 2.66 -19.88 -3.95
CA LEU A 146 1.68 -19.06 -3.23
C LEU A 146 0.34 -19.81 -3.26
N VAL A 147 -0.25 -20.09 -2.10
CA VAL A 147 -1.65 -20.50 -2.03
C VAL A 147 -2.47 -19.26 -1.72
N LEU A 148 -3.38 -18.88 -2.60
CA LEU A 148 -4.19 -17.67 -2.48
C LEU A 148 -5.66 -18.04 -2.68
N GLY A 149 -6.51 -17.81 -1.67
CA GLY A 149 -7.92 -18.20 -1.73
C GLY A 149 -8.14 -19.69 -2.01
N GLY A 150 -7.21 -20.55 -1.60
CA GLY A 150 -7.23 -22.00 -1.86
C GLY A 150 -6.67 -22.44 -3.23
N VAL A 151 -6.22 -21.51 -4.07
CA VAL A 151 -5.61 -21.82 -5.38
C VAL A 151 -4.09 -21.73 -5.28
N GLU A 152 -3.38 -22.75 -5.76
CA GLU A 152 -1.91 -22.74 -5.82
C GLU A 152 -1.39 -22.02 -7.07
N HIS A 153 -0.40 -21.15 -6.87
CA HIS A 153 0.23 -20.34 -7.91
C HIS A 153 1.74 -20.51 -7.89
N CYS A 154 2.32 -20.75 -9.07
CA CYS A 154 3.75 -20.65 -9.35
C CYS A 154 3.97 -19.69 -10.53
N TRP A 155 4.00 -18.40 -10.23
CA TRP A 155 4.19 -17.35 -11.24
C TRP A 155 5.60 -17.38 -11.84
N GLN A 156 5.70 -17.06 -13.13
CA GLN A 156 6.94 -17.22 -13.90
C GLN A 156 7.85 -15.98 -13.84
N PRO A 157 9.18 -16.13 -13.92
CA PRO A 157 10.12 -15.01 -13.90
C PRO A 157 9.76 -13.91 -14.91
N GLY A 158 9.90 -12.65 -14.51
CA GLY A 158 9.66 -11.48 -15.37
C GLY A 158 8.18 -11.13 -15.62
N THR A 159 7.23 -12.01 -15.27
CA THR A 159 5.80 -11.70 -15.43
C THR A 159 5.27 -10.81 -14.30
N LEU A 160 4.34 -9.90 -14.59
CA LEU A 160 3.70 -9.05 -13.59
C LEU A 160 2.35 -9.62 -13.16
N TRP A 161 2.12 -9.74 -11.85
CA TRP A 161 0.90 -10.32 -11.29
C TRP A 161 0.25 -9.43 -10.26
N TYR A 162 -1.07 -9.31 -10.32
CA TYR A 162 -1.92 -8.87 -9.22
C TYR A 162 -2.42 -10.08 -8.43
N GLY A 163 -2.47 -9.95 -7.10
CA GLY A 163 -3.16 -10.89 -6.21
C GLY A 163 -4.10 -10.18 -5.23
N ASP A 164 -5.28 -10.74 -4.99
CA ASP A 164 -6.23 -10.31 -3.96
C ASP A 164 -5.81 -10.85 -2.58
N PHE A 165 -4.77 -10.26 -1.99
CA PHE A 165 -4.23 -10.65 -0.69
C PHE A 165 -5.17 -10.35 0.49
N SER A 166 -6.34 -9.75 0.25
CA SER A 166 -7.42 -9.70 1.25
C SER A 166 -8.03 -11.07 1.52
N ARG A 167 -7.81 -12.04 0.63
CA ARG A 167 -8.15 -13.46 0.83
C ARG A 167 -7.08 -14.14 1.68
N GLU A 168 -7.47 -15.23 2.33
CA GLU A 168 -6.52 -16.07 3.05
C GLU A 168 -5.45 -16.59 2.09
N HIS A 169 -4.19 -16.52 2.51
CA HIS A 169 -3.05 -16.95 1.75
C HIS A 169 -1.88 -17.41 2.61
N LEU A 170 -1.01 -18.21 2.00
CA LEU A 170 0.30 -18.59 2.54
C LEU A 170 1.30 -18.76 1.41
N VAL A 171 2.58 -18.68 1.73
CA VAL A 171 3.67 -19.05 0.83
C VAL A 171 4.44 -20.22 1.41
N ARG A 172 4.83 -21.16 0.55
CA ARG A 172 5.68 -22.30 0.92
C ARG A 172 6.76 -22.51 -0.13
N ASN A 173 7.94 -22.90 0.30
CA ASN A 173 9.02 -23.30 -0.58
C ASN A 173 9.50 -24.72 -0.22
N THR A 174 9.05 -25.71 -0.98
CA THR A 174 9.47 -27.11 -0.81
C THR A 174 10.72 -27.46 -1.62
N SER A 175 11.34 -26.49 -2.29
CA SER A 175 12.65 -26.69 -2.90
C SER A 175 13.67 -27.02 -1.80
N THR A 176 14.65 -27.86 -2.13
CA THR A 176 15.76 -28.20 -1.23
C THR A 176 16.98 -27.32 -1.45
N ALA A 177 17.01 -26.53 -2.53
CA ALA A 177 18.20 -25.78 -2.94
C ALA A 177 17.91 -24.35 -3.40
N VAL A 178 16.69 -24.06 -3.88
CA VAL A 178 16.38 -22.76 -4.47
C VAL A 178 15.69 -21.85 -3.46
N THR A 179 16.27 -20.67 -3.23
CA THR A 179 15.60 -19.56 -2.54
C THR A 179 14.74 -18.80 -3.55
N ARG A 180 13.42 -18.78 -3.35
CA ARG A 180 12.49 -18.02 -4.18
C ARG A 180 12.59 -16.55 -3.86
N VAL A 181 12.67 -15.69 -4.87
CA VAL A 181 12.73 -14.22 -4.73
C VAL A 181 11.74 -13.56 -5.68
N HIS A 182 10.81 -12.77 -5.12
CA HIS A 182 9.93 -11.90 -5.91
C HIS A 182 10.14 -10.44 -5.51
N VAL A 183 10.01 -9.53 -6.47
CA VAL A 183 9.69 -8.13 -6.20
C VAL A 183 8.23 -8.07 -5.79
N VAL A 184 7.92 -7.44 -4.67
CA VAL A 184 6.57 -7.17 -4.19
C VAL A 184 6.37 -5.66 -4.14
N ILE A 185 5.35 -5.18 -4.86
CA ILE A 185 5.06 -3.77 -5.07
C ILE A 185 3.66 -3.49 -4.51
N ASP A 186 3.60 -2.71 -3.45
CA ASP A 186 2.35 -2.20 -2.90
C ASP A 186 2.10 -0.82 -3.53
N ALA A 187 0.98 -0.65 -4.24
CA ALA A 187 0.69 0.56 -5.00
C ALA A 187 -0.79 0.98 -4.90
N LEU A 188 -1.08 2.23 -5.22
CA LEU A 188 -2.46 2.68 -5.39
C LEU A 188 -3.02 2.22 -6.72
N LEU A 189 -4.25 1.72 -6.73
CA LEU A 189 -4.94 1.38 -7.97
C LEU A 189 -5.39 2.65 -8.70
N THR A 190 -4.92 2.84 -9.92
CA THR A 190 -5.28 3.95 -10.81
C THR A 190 -6.05 3.40 -12.02
N ALA A 191 -6.73 4.27 -12.77
CA ALA A 191 -7.38 3.86 -14.02
C ALA A 191 -6.35 3.33 -15.03
N ASP A 192 -5.23 4.03 -15.21
CA ASP A 192 -4.16 3.65 -16.14
C ASP A 192 -3.51 2.30 -15.76
N LEU A 193 -3.37 1.99 -14.46
CA LEU A 193 -2.90 0.67 -14.04
C LEU A 193 -3.96 -0.43 -14.29
N ALA A 194 -5.24 -0.07 -14.24
CA ALA A 194 -6.34 -1.00 -14.53
C ALA A 194 -6.33 -1.48 -15.99
N ASP A 195 -5.84 -0.65 -16.91
CA ASP A 195 -5.68 -1.00 -18.32
C ASP A 195 -4.66 -2.13 -18.55
N TRP A 196 -3.81 -2.42 -17.55
CA TRP A 196 -2.87 -3.54 -17.63
C TRP A 196 -3.52 -4.89 -17.30
N PHE A 197 -4.73 -4.91 -16.73
CA PHE A 197 -5.45 -6.14 -16.44
C PHE A 197 -5.97 -6.79 -17.73
N PRO A 198 -6.09 -8.13 -17.78
CA PRO A 198 -6.56 -8.82 -18.99
C PRO A 198 -8.05 -8.56 -19.23
N ASP A 199 -8.52 -8.76 -20.47
CA ASP A 199 -9.89 -8.49 -20.90
C ASP A 199 -10.96 -9.11 -19.98
N SER A 200 -10.69 -10.30 -19.44
CA SER A 200 -11.60 -11.00 -18.51
C SER A 200 -11.87 -10.23 -17.22
N TRP A 201 -11.04 -9.26 -16.86
CA TRP A 201 -11.19 -8.41 -15.68
C TRP A 201 -11.84 -7.05 -15.98
N GLN A 202 -11.88 -6.64 -17.25
CA GLN A 202 -12.31 -5.29 -17.61
C GLN A 202 -13.76 -4.99 -17.22
N GLN A 203 -14.66 -5.99 -17.30
CA GLN A 203 -16.04 -5.84 -16.82
C GLN A 203 -16.10 -5.60 -15.30
N LEU A 204 -15.26 -6.28 -14.52
CA LEU A 204 -15.18 -6.09 -13.07
C LEU A 204 -14.62 -4.71 -12.71
N LEU A 205 -13.57 -4.27 -13.41
CA LEU A 205 -12.94 -2.96 -13.17
C LEU A 205 -13.88 -1.80 -13.54
N THR A 206 -14.61 -1.93 -14.63
CA THR A 206 -15.51 -0.87 -15.13
C THR A 206 -16.88 -0.84 -14.46
N ARG A 207 -17.39 -1.96 -13.95
CA ARG A 207 -18.76 -2.06 -13.39
C ARG A 207 -18.85 -2.62 -11.98
N GLY A 208 -17.76 -3.15 -11.43
CA GLY A 208 -17.70 -3.68 -10.08
C GLY A 208 -17.44 -2.60 -9.02
N GLU A 209 -17.29 -3.06 -7.79
CA GLU A 209 -17.02 -2.25 -6.59
C GLU A 209 -15.54 -1.88 -6.48
N VAL A 210 -14.97 -1.26 -7.53
CA VAL A 210 -13.55 -0.90 -7.56
C VAL A 210 -13.36 0.57 -7.20
N LEU A 211 -12.34 0.86 -6.40
CA LEU A 211 -11.92 2.21 -6.07
C LEU A 211 -10.67 2.54 -6.86
N PHE A 212 -10.79 3.52 -7.77
CA PHE A 212 -9.65 4.15 -8.42
C PHE A 212 -9.23 5.40 -7.66
N ASN A 213 -7.92 5.52 -7.45
CA ASN A 213 -7.28 6.72 -6.91
C ASN A 213 -6.96 7.66 -8.06
N ARG A 214 -7.04 8.97 -7.79
CA ARG A 214 -6.64 9.98 -8.76
C ARG A 214 -5.11 10.02 -8.86
N THR A 215 -4.62 10.22 -10.07
CA THR A 215 -3.21 10.43 -10.38
C THR A 215 -2.89 11.91 -10.44
N GLY A 216 -1.61 12.23 -10.25
CA GLY A 216 -1.08 13.59 -10.32
C GLY A 216 -0.81 14.19 -8.93
N PRO A 217 0.28 14.97 -8.78
CA PRO A 217 0.33 15.91 -7.69
C PRO A 217 -0.77 16.94 -8.00
N GLY A 218 -1.88 16.87 -7.28
CA GLY A 218 -2.72 18.06 -7.20
C GLY A 218 -1.87 19.25 -6.75
N PRO A 219 -2.27 20.50 -7.03
CA PRO A 219 -1.64 21.64 -6.37
C PRO A 219 -1.51 21.33 -4.88
N ASP A 220 -0.35 21.57 -4.24
CA ASP A 220 -0.20 21.47 -2.79
C ASP A 220 -1.17 22.49 -2.18
N PRO A 221 -2.42 22.10 -1.85
CA PRO A 221 -3.43 23.07 -1.57
C PRO A 221 -3.04 23.68 -0.24
N ALA A 222 -2.95 25.01 -0.20
CA ALA A 222 -2.81 25.68 1.08
C ALA A 222 -3.97 25.23 1.97
N TRP A 223 -3.66 24.80 3.18
CA TRP A 223 -4.70 24.59 4.18
C TRP A 223 -5.38 25.95 4.41
N PRO A 224 -6.70 26.10 4.17
CA PRO A 224 -7.35 27.41 4.11
C PRO A 224 -7.38 28.12 5.47
N ALA A 225 -7.29 27.36 6.57
CA ALA A 225 -7.17 27.90 7.92
C ALA A 225 -5.71 28.10 8.34
N GLY A 226 -5.45 29.05 9.23
CA GLY A 226 -4.21 29.05 10.02
C GLY A 226 -3.99 27.73 10.78
N LEU A 227 -2.77 27.20 10.68
CA LEU A 227 -2.31 26.01 11.40
C LEU A 227 -1.68 26.42 12.75
N PRO A 228 -1.76 25.57 13.80
CA PRO A 228 -2.43 24.28 13.82
C PRO A 228 -3.95 24.40 13.74
N TYR A 229 -4.56 23.44 13.05
CA TYR A 229 -6.00 23.27 12.97
C TYR A 229 -6.40 22.15 13.94
N GLU A 230 -7.42 22.38 14.75
CA GLU A 230 -7.88 21.41 15.75
C GLU A 230 -9.35 21.07 15.51
N ALA A 231 -9.72 19.81 15.72
CA ALA A 231 -11.09 19.32 15.65
C ALA A 231 -11.24 18.07 16.52
N LEU A 232 -12.48 17.65 16.75
CA LEU A 232 -12.74 16.31 17.25
C LEU A 232 -13.12 15.41 16.07
N LEU A 233 -12.44 14.29 15.88
CA LEU A 233 -12.72 13.35 14.80
C LEU A 233 -13.23 12.02 15.37
N PRO A 234 -14.05 11.27 14.62
CA PRO A 234 -14.47 9.93 15.04
C PRO A 234 -13.25 9.02 15.23
N SER A 235 -13.24 8.24 16.31
CA SER A 235 -12.13 7.33 16.63
C SER A 235 -11.87 6.28 15.54
N GLY A 236 -12.88 5.92 14.75
CA GLY A 236 -12.72 5.01 13.62
C GLY A 236 -11.92 5.59 12.44
N PHE A 237 -11.73 6.91 12.36
CA PHE A 237 -11.20 7.55 11.15
C PHE A 237 -9.73 7.21 10.89
N ALA A 238 -8.93 7.10 11.95
CA ALA A 238 -7.53 6.68 11.89
C ALA A 238 -7.29 5.20 12.29
N ASP A 239 -8.37 4.46 12.57
CA ASP A 239 -8.32 3.01 12.69
C ASP A 239 -8.52 2.39 11.30
N PHE A 240 -7.43 2.05 10.62
CA PHE A 240 -7.43 1.55 9.25
C PHE A 240 -8.05 0.15 9.08
N ASP A 241 -8.24 -0.54 10.20
CA ASP A 241 -8.87 -1.86 10.27
C ASP A 241 -10.37 -1.76 10.61
N ALA A 242 -10.84 -0.61 11.11
CA ALA A 242 -12.26 -0.38 11.40
C ALA A 242 -13.17 -0.53 10.17
N ALA A 243 -14.29 -1.22 10.37
CA ALA A 243 -15.33 -1.42 9.34
C ALA A 243 -16.17 -0.16 9.07
N ALA A 244 -16.31 0.73 10.05
CA ALA A 244 -17.11 1.97 9.97
C ALA A 244 -16.25 3.18 10.38
N PRO A 245 -15.46 3.75 9.46
CA PRO A 245 -14.43 4.73 9.83
C PRO A 245 -14.97 6.12 10.21
N LEU A 246 -16.25 6.40 9.96
CA LEU A 246 -16.88 7.66 10.35
C LEU A 246 -17.59 7.58 11.71
N ASP A 247 -17.57 6.41 12.36
CA ASP A 247 -18.25 6.16 13.62
C ASP A 247 -17.27 6.15 14.81
N GLY A 248 -17.82 6.02 16.02
CA GLY A 248 -17.07 6.00 17.27
C GLY A 248 -17.08 7.33 18.02
N SER A 249 -16.38 7.35 19.16
CA SER A 249 -16.28 8.53 20.02
C SER A 249 -15.47 9.62 19.33
N LEU A 250 -15.87 10.87 19.54
CA LEU A 250 -15.15 12.03 19.05
C LEU A 250 -13.90 12.26 19.91
N ILE A 251 -12.73 12.19 19.29
CA ILE A 251 -11.42 12.30 19.95
C ILE A 251 -10.63 13.49 19.39
N PRO A 252 -9.78 14.15 20.22
CA PRO A 252 -8.96 15.26 19.77
C PRO A 252 -8.07 14.88 18.59
N ALA A 253 -8.07 15.75 17.59
CA ALA A 253 -7.21 15.67 16.43
C ALA A 253 -6.58 17.03 16.15
N ARG A 254 -5.32 17.01 15.72
CA ARG A 254 -4.54 18.20 15.41
C ARG A 254 -3.92 18.04 14.03
N ILE A 255 -4.15 19.01 13.17
CA ILE A 255 -3.54 19.12 11.85
C ILE A 255 -2.50 20.25 11.90
N ALA A 256 -1.27 19.96 11.50
CA ALA A 256 -0.16 20.92 11.52
C ALA A 256 0.87 20.60 10.46
N ARG A 257 1.79 21.52 10.19
CA ARG A 257 3.03 21.21 9.45
C ARG A 257 4.15 20.85 10.42
N ASP A 258 4.91 19.82 10.11
CA ASP A 258 6.12 19.47 10.85
C ASP A 258 7.31 20.36 10.44
N ALA A 259 8.50 20.05 10.97
CA ALA A 259 9.72 20.81 10.70
C ALA A 259 10.15 20.78 9.22
N ASP A 260 9.76 19.75 8.49
CA ASP A 260 10.06 19.58 7.06
C ASP A 260 8.92 20.12 6.16
N GLY A 261 7.89 20.73 6.77
CA GLY A 261 6.76 21.32 6.08
C GLY A 261 5.67 20.31 5.68
N VAL A 262 5.78 19.04 6.07
CA VAL A 262 4.79 18.00 5.76
C VAL A 262 3.52 18.26 6.57
N LEU A 263 2.37 18.28 5.90
CA LEU A 263 1.08 18.36 6.58
C LEU A 263 0.81 17.04 7.32
N THR A 264 0.49 17.10 8.60
CA THR A 264 0.31 15.93 9.46
C THR A 264 -1.03 15.99 10.17
N LEU A 265 -1.61 14.83 10.45
CA LEU A 265 -2.76 14.62 11.33
C LEU A 265 -2.31 13.80 12.54
N THR A 266 -2.35 14.38 13.73
CA THR A 266 -2.19 13.67 14.99
C THR A 266 -3.56 13.39 15.59
N ILE A 267 -3.87 12.14 15.89
CA ILE A 267 -5.16 11.71 16.43
C ILE A 267 -4.96 10.50 17.33
N ALA A 268 -5.48 10.55 18.56
CA ALA A 268 -5.25 9.53 19.61
C ALA A 268 -3.77 9.21 19.93
N GLY A 269 -2.83 10.12 19.60
CA GLY A 269 -1.39 9.94 19.83
C GLY A 269 -0.57 9.72 18.55
N PRO A 270 -0.90 8.74 17.69
CA PRO A 270 -0.24 8.55 16.41
C PRO A 270 -0.32 9.79 15.51
N THR A 271 0.72 9.99 14.72
CA THR A 271 0.82 11.07 13.72
C THR A 271 0.96 10.47 12.34
N PHE A 272 0.20 11.02 11.40
CA PHE A 272 0.14 10.56 10.02
C PHE A 272 0.39 11.72 9.06
N ALA A 273 1.31 11.54 8.11
CA ALA A 273 1.49 12.47 7.01
C ALA A 273 0.25 12.46 6.11
N LEU A 274 -0.16 13.64 5.68
CA LEU A 274 -1.23 13.87 4.71
C LEU A 274 -0.62 14.32 3.38
N VAL A 275 -1.22 13.87 2.29
CA VAL A 275 -0.85 14.27 0.94
C VAL A 275 -2.10 14.67 0.15
N PRO A 276 -1.99 15.60 -0.80
CA PRO A 276 -3.12 15.97 -1.65
C PRO A 276 -3.69 14.78 -2.41
N ALA A 277 -5.01 14.77 -2.58
CA ALA A 277 -5.78 13.79 -3.32
C ALA A 277 -6.54 14.51 -4.46
N GLY A 278 -5.93 14.55 -5.65
CA GLY A 278 -6.44 15.31 -6.79
C GLY A 278 -6.47 16.83 -6.54
N ASP A 279 -7.31 17.55 -7.31
CA ASP A 279 -7.23 19.02 -7.41
C ASP A 279 -8.22 19.81 -6.53
N ALA A 280 -9.03 19.11 -5.72
CA ALA A 280 -10.18 19.71 -5.02
C ALA A 280 -9.89 20.18 -3.58
N GLY A 281 -8.63 20.32 -3.19
CA GLY A 281 -8.26 20.64 -1.80
C GLY A 281 -8.52 19.50 -0.81
N GLU A 282 -8.61 18.28 -1.31
CA GLU A 282 -8.82 17.07 -0.51
C GLU A 282 -7.47 16.42 -0.18
N PHE A 283 -7.36 15.85 1.02
CA PHE A 283 -6.14 15.22 1.51
C PHE A 283 -6.42 13.75 1.87
N ARG A 284 -5.46 12.87 1.57
CA ARG A 284 -5.45 11.48 2.02
C ARG A 284 -4.25 11.23 2.94
N PHE A 285 -4.30 10.14 3.68
CA PHE A 285 -3.13 9.66 4.39
C PHE A 285 -2.04 9.23 3.40
N SER A 286 -0.82 9.70 3.61
CA SER A 286 0.36 9.15 2.94
C SER A 286 0.46 7.65 3.25
N GLY A 287 0.72 6.81 2.24
CA GLY A 287 0.70 5.36 2.44
C GLY A 287 -0.69 4.71 2.47
N TRP A 288 -1.77 5.48 2.28
CA TRP A 288 -3.13 4.97 2.09
C TRP A 288 -3.74 5.47 0.78
N SER A 289 -4.78 4.76 0.33
CA SER A 289 -5.60 5.17 -0.79
C SER A 289 -6.61 6.26 -0.40
N GLU A 290 -7.31 6.77 -1.41
CA GLU A 290 -8.48 7.64 -1.25
C GLU A 290 -9.72 6.93 -0.69
N GLN A 291 -9.54 5.73 -0.12
CA GLN A 291 -10.53 5.06 0.72
C GLN A 291 -10.91 5.93 1.92
N ARG A 292 -10.01 6.82 2.38
CA ARG A 292 -10.28 7.83 3.41
C ARG A 292 -9.61 9.14 3.06
N THR A 293 -10.37 10.21 3.12
CA THR A 293 -9.91 11.56 2.83
C THR A 293 -10.52 12.57 3.80
N LEU A 294 -9.91 13.74 3.86
CA LEU A 294 -10.40 14.89 4.60
C LEU A 294 -10.27 16.13 3.72
N GLN A 295 -11.27 17.00 3.76
CA GLN A 295 -11.33 18.23 2.98
C GLN A 295 -11.73 19.38 3.90
N PRO A 296 -10.86 20.37 4.15
CA PRO A 296 -11.23 21.53 4.95
C PRO A 296 -12.26 22.40 4.21
N ASP A 297 -13.13 23.04 4.96
CA ASP A 297 -14.02 24.07 4.43
C ASP A 297 -13.20 25.28 3.94
N ASN A 298 -13.67 25.96 2.90
CA ASN A 298 -12.96 27.11 2.32
C ASN A 298 -12.75 28.27 3.32
N ASP A 299 -13.65 28.43 4.29
CA ASP A 299 -13.57 29.42 5.36
C ASP A 299 -12.82 28.91 6.60
N GLY A 300 -12.41 27.64 6.60
CA GLY A 300 -11.75 26.99 7.73
C GLY A 300 -12.65 26.72 8.94
N ALA A 301 -13.97 26.84 8.82
CA ALA A 301 -14.91 26.62 9.93
C ALA A 301 -15.08 25.14 10.30
N GLY A 302 -14.68 24.24 9.42
CA GLY A 302 -14.81 22.80 9.59
C GLY A 302 -14.01 22.02 8.54
N LEU A 303 -14.27 20.72 8.53
CA LEU A 303 -13.79 19.80 7.50
C LEU A 303 -14.81 18.70 7.24
N THR A 304 -14.83 18.19 6.03
CA THR A 304 -15.54 16.96 5.66
C THR A 304 -14.58 15.79 5.70
N LEU A 305 -14.90 14.79 6.52
CA LEU A 305 -14.31 13.46 6.44
C LEU A 305 -15.07 12.64 5.41
N ARG A 306 -14.36 11.93 4.56
CA ARG A 306 -14.94 11.10 3.50
C ARG A 306 -14.35 9.70 3.54
N VAL A 307 -15.22 8.72 3.38
CA VAL A 307 -14.85 7.31 3.27
C VAL A 307 -15.45 6.74 2.00
N ARG A 308 -14.63 6.06 1.22
CA ARG A 308 -15.04 5.35 0.01
C ARG A 308 -14.85 3.85 0.19
N ARG A 309 -15.71 3.06 -0.43
CA ARG A 309 -15.54 1.62 -0.64
C ARG A 309 -16.06 1.25 -2.01
N GLY A 310 -15.14 0.93 -2.91
CA GLY A 310 -15.44 0.86 -4.34
C GLY A 310 -16.02 2.20 -4.82
N ARG A 311 -17.29 2.15 -5.24
CA ARG A 311 -18.06 3.32 -5.69
C ARG A 311 -18.95 3.93 -4.62
N ALA A 312 -19.15 3.25 -3.49
CA ALA A 312 -19.89 3.78 -2.36
C ALA A 312 -19.06 4.86 -1.67
N LEU A 313 -19.75 5.90 -1.19
CA LEU A 313 -19.15 7.04 -0.53
C LEU A 313 -20.04 7.47 0.64
N ALA A 314 -19.42 7.80 1.76
CA ALA A 314 -20.05 8.37 2.94
C ALA A 314 -19.22 9.55 3.42
N ASP A 315 -19.90 10.61 3.83
CA ASP A 315 -19.29 11.84 4.31
C ASP A 315 -19.78 12.15 5.73
N ARG A 316 -18.91 12.76 6.54
CA ARG A 316 -19.27 13.33 7.85
C ARG A 316 -18.57 14.66 8.01
N HIS A 317 -19.34 15.73 8.19
CA HIS A 317 -18.81 17.06 8.49
C HIS A 317 -18.45 17.19 9.97
N MET A 318 -17.32 17.83 10.23
CA MET A 318 -16.77 18.11 11.56
C MET A 318 -16.48 19.59 11.69
N THR A 319 -16.93 20.20 12.78
CA THR A 319 -16.61 21.60 13.08
C THR A 319 -15.18 21.73 13.62
N ALA A 320 -14.51 22.83 13.28
CA ALA A 320 -13.25 23.20 13.89
C ALA A 320 -13.43 23.41 15.41
N ALA A 321 -12.43 23.03 16.19
CA ALA A 321 -12.36 23.43 17.58
C ALA A 321 -12.13 24.96 17.67
N PRO A 322 -12.69 25.64 18.68
CA PRO A 322 -12.40 27.05 18.92
C PRO A 322 -10.89 27.24 19.05
N ARG A 323 -10.33 28.25 18.35
CA ARG A 323 -8.93 28.63 18.58
C ARG A 323 -8.78 29.14 20.01
N THR A 324 -7.95 28.47 20.79
CA THR A 324 -7.53 29.01 22.09
C THR A 324 -6.69 30.25 21.82
N PRO A 325 -7.01 31.42 22.42
CA PRO A 325 -6.30 32.68 22.19
C PRO A 325 -4.84 32.64 22.65
#